data_AF-A0A2G2YH33-F1
#
_entry.id   AF-A0A2G2YH33-F1
#
_cell.length_a   1.000
_cell.length_b   1.000
_cell.length_c   1.000
_cell.angle_alpha   90.00
_cell.angle_beta   90.00
_cell.angle_gamma   90.00
#
_symmetry.space_group_name_H-M   'P 1'
#
loop_
_entity.id
_entity.type
_entity.pdbx_description
1 polymer ?
#
loop_
_entity_poly.entity_id
_entity_poly.type
_entity_poly.pdbx_seq_one_letter_code
_entity_poly.pdbx_strand_id
1 'polypeptide(L)'
;MQLLRTESLLVYEFLPNQSLDRFIFDPIKGRDLNREKRFEIIIGTAEGLIYLHENSKTRKIHRDIKASNILLDSRFRAKIADFGLARSFHDDKSHISTALAGTLGYMAPEYLARGQLTEKADVYRFGVLLLEIVTGRQRVGALSTRGSGGNIRSKFSVAEQPHPSM
;
A
#
# COMPACT_ATOMS: atom_id res chain seq x y z
N MET A 1 21.10 14.20 -31.59
CA MET A 1 19.89 13.37 -31.74
C MET A 1 19.09 13.45 -30.44
N GLN A 2 17.96 14.15 -30.44
CA GLN A 2 17.01 14.08 -29.31
C GLN A 2 16.32 12.72 -29.36
N LEU A 3 16.60 11.87 -28.37
CA LEU A 3 15.76 10.71 -28.09
C LEU A 3 14.36 11.23 -27.76
N LEU A 4 13.42 11.04 -28.68
CA LEU A 4 12.00 11.22 -28.39
C LEU A 4 11.66 10.27 -27.23
N ARG A 5 11.42 10.84 -26.04
CA ARG A 5 10.93 10.05 -24.91
C ARG A 5 9.58 9.49 -25.29
N THR A 6 9.47 8.18 -25.37
CA THR A 6 8.19 7.50 -25.53
C THR A 6 7.45 7.62 -24.22
N GLU A 7 6.36 8.39 -24.20
CA GLU A 7 5.47 8.45 -23.04
C GLU A 7 4.58 7.20 -23.03
N SER A 8 4.38 6.63 -21.84
CA SER A 8 3.48 5.51 -21.64
C SER A 8 2.32 5.96 -20.76
N LEU A 9 1.11 5.59 -21.16
CA LEU A 9 -0.13 5.95 -20.47
C LEU A 9 -0.84 4.68 -20.00
N LEU A 10 -1.47 4.74 -18.83
CA LEU A 10 -2.34 3.69 -18.32
C LEU A 10 -3.77 4.22 -18.27
N VAL A 11 -4.69 3.51 -18.91
CA VAL A 11 -6.12 3.86 -18.97
C VAL A 11 -6.89 2.88 -18.09
N TYR A 12 -7.71 3.40 -17.19
CA TYR A 12 -8.53 2.64 -16.26
C TYR A 12 -10.01 2.96 -16.44
N GLU A 13 -10.87 2.10 -15.89
CA GLU A 13 -12.27 2.48 -15.69
C GLU A 13 -12.37 3.71 -14.77
N PHE A 14 -13.36 4.56 -15.02
CA PHE A 14 -13.61 5.72 -14.17
C PHE A 14 -14.47 5.33 -12.97
N LEU A 15 -13.96 5.57 -11.76
CA LEU A 15 -14.66 5.31 -10.51
C LEU A 15 -15.10 6.65 -9.88
N PRO A 16 -16.40 6.99 -9.92
CA PRO A 16 -16.89 8.34 -9.66
C PRO A 16 -16.73 8.77 -8.21
N ASN A 17 -16.71 7.83 -7.27
CA ASN A 17 -16.50 8.12 -5.86
C ASN A 17 -15.01 8.24 -5.52
N GLN A 18 -14.07 8.01 -6.44
CA GLN A 18 -12.64 8.22 -6.20
C GLN A 18 -12.11 7.37 -5.03
N SER A 19 -11.05 7.81 -4.35
CA SER A 19 -10.37 7.05 -3.31
C SER A 19 -11.03 7.17 -1.93
N LEU A 20 -10.92 6.11 -1.14
CA LEU A 20 -11.53 5.98 0.18
C LEU A 20 -11.06 7.03 1.19
N ASP A 21 -9.78 7.44 1.11
CA ASP A 21 -9.20 8.49 1.96
C ASP A 21 -9.94 9.84 1.84
N ARG A 22 -10.55 10.13 0.68
CA ARG A 22 -11.38 11.34 0.48
C ARG A 22 -12.68 11.33 1.28
N PHE A 23 -13.08 10.19 1.83
CA PHE A 23 -14.24 10.07 2.72
C PHE A 23 -13.82 9.88 4.17
N ILE A 24 -12.97 8.89 4.46
CA ILE A 24 -12.75 8.49 5.85
C ILE A 24 -12.00 9.53 6.68
N PHE A 25 -11.29 10.48 6.05
CA PHE A 25 -10.61 11.60 6.71
C PHE A 25 -11.31 12.95 6.54
N ASP A 26 -12.45 12.98 5.84
CA ASP A 26 -13.24 14.19 5.63
C ASP A 26 -14.47 14.17 6.57
N PRO A 27 -14.64 15.15 7.47
CA PRO A 27 -15.75 15.16 8.43
C PRO A 27 -17.15 15.27 7.80
N ILE A 28 -17.23 15.80 6.57
CA ILE A 28 -18.48 16.00 5.84
C ILE A 28 -18.76 14.76 4.99
N LYS A 29 -17.85 14.40 4.10
CA LYS A 29 -18.00 13.24 3.21
C LYS A 29 -18.00 11.91 3.96
N GLY A 30 -17.29 11.84 5.09
CA GLY A 30 -17.28 10.64 5.94
C GLY A 30 -18.66 10.23 6.46
N ARG A 31 -19.64 11.14 6.44
CA ARG A 31 -21.05 10.86 6.77
C ARG A 31 -21.75 10.01 5.70
N ASP A 32 -21.26 10.03 4.46
CA ASP A 32 -21.80 9.20 3.38
C ASP A 32 -21.42 7.72 3.54
N LEU A 33 -20.40 7.44 4.37
CA LEU A 33 -19.94 6.11 4.75
C LEU A 33 -20.43 5.74 6.15
N ASN A 34 -21.69 5.30 6.23
CA ASN A 34 -22.22 4.66 7.42
C ASN A 34 -21.46 3.35 7.76
N ARG A 35 -21.79 2.75 8.91
CA ARG A 35 -21.10 1.56 9.42
C ARG A 35 -21.19 0.39 8.43
N GLU A 36 -22.35 0.22 7.81
CA GLU A 36 -22.64 -0.84 6.85
C GLU A 36 -21.75 -0.70 5.62
N LYS A 37 -21.70 0.47 4.99
CA LYS A 37 -20.82 0.73 3.84
C LYS A 37 -19.35 0.56 4.18
N ARG A 38 -18.91 1.00 5.37
CA ARG A 38 -17.52 0.79 5.83
C ARG A 38 -17.20 -0.70 5.90
N PHE A 39 -18.13 -1.50 6.41
CA PHE A 39 -17.98 -2.95 6.49
C PHE A 39 -17.94 -3.60 5.10
N GLU A 40 -18.80 -3.18 4.18
CA GLU A 40 -18.77 -3.64 2.78
C GLU A 40 -17.46 -3.29 2.07
N ILE A 41 -16.90 -2.09 2.32
CA ILE A 41 -15.60 -1.67 1.79
C ILE A 41 -14.47 -2.55 2.33
N ILE A 42 -14.51 -2.88 3.62
CA ILE A 42 -13.54 -3.79 4.26
C ILE A 42 -13.62 -5.17 3.61
N ILE A 43 -14.83 -5.73 3.46
CA ILE A 43 -15.04 -7.04 2.83
C ILE A 43 -14.55 -7.03 1.38
N GLY A 44 -15.00 -6.07 0.56
CA GLY A 44 -14.59 -6.00 -0.85
C GLY A 44 -13.08 -5.82 -1.02
N THR A 45 -12.42 -5.11 -0.11
CA THR A 45 -10.95 -5.01 -0.11
C THR A 45 -10.30 -6.34 0.25
N ALA A 46 -10.82 -7.06 1.25
CA ALA A 46 -10.32 -8.38 1.63
C ALA A 46 -10.50 -9.42 0.51
N GLU A 47 -11.66 -9.44 -0.15
CA GLU A 47 -11.94 -10.29 -1.32
C GLU A 47 -10.96 -10.00 -2.46
N GLY A 48 -10.68 -8.72 -2.73
CA GLY A 48 -9.66 -8.32 -3.70
C GLY A 48 -8.27 -8.83 -3.35
N LEU A 49 -7.88 -8.79 -2.06
CA LEU A 49 -6.60 -9.33 -1.59
C LEU A 49 -6.52 -10.84 -1.70
N ILE A 50 -7.56 -11.57 -1.28
CA ILE A 50 -7.66 -13.03 -1.45
C ILE A 50 -7.51 -13.39 -2.93
N TYR A 51 -8.16 -12.64 -3.82
CA TYR A 51 -8.02 -12.86 -5.25
C TYR A 51 -6.56 -12.70 -5.73
N LEU A 52 -5.86 -11.67 -5.27
CA LEU A 52 -4.45 -11.47 -5.63
C LEU A 52 -3.53 -12.56 -5.06
N HIS A 53 -3.80 -13.02 -3.84
CA HIS A 53 -2.92 -13.96 -3.13
C HIS A 53 -3.16 -15.42 -3.50
N GLU A 54 -4.40 -15.82 -3.78
CA GLU A 54 -4.79 -17.23 -3.89
C GLU A 54 -5.45 -17.57 -5.23
N ASN A 55 -6.29 -16.69 -5.77
CA ASN A 55 -7.15 -17.03 -6.93
C ASN A 55 -6.65 -16.51 -8.28
N SER A 56 -5.48 -15.87 -8.31
CA SER A 56 -4.88 -15.36 -9.54
C SER A 56 -3.91 -16.38 -10.14
N LYS A 57 -3.73 -16.37 -11.48
CA LYS A 57 -2.84 -17.32 -12.20
C LYS A 57 -1.41 -17.35 -11.66
N THR A 58 -0.95 -16.22 -11.12
CA THR A 58 0.32 -16.07 -10.42
C THR A 58 0.05 -15.24 -9.18
N ARG A 59 0.49 -15.70 -8.01
CA ARG A 59 0.33 -14.94 -6.76
C ARG A 59 0.89 -13.54 -6.92
N LYS A 60 0.11 -12.51 -6.62
CA LYS A 60 0.51 -11.10 -6.72
C LYS A 60 0.49 -10.45 -5.35
N ILE A 61 1.61 -9.84 -4.98
CA ILE A 61 1.73 -9.03 -3.77
C ILE A 61 1.63 -7.56 -4.20
N HIS A 62 0.65 -6.83 -3.66
CA HIS A 62 0.33 -5.45 -4.06
C HIS A 62 1.38 -4.44 -3.57
N ARG A 63 1.85 -4.59 -2.31
CA ARG A 63 2.87 -3.78 -1.62
C ARG A 63 2.49 -2.34 -1.26
N ASP A 64 1.37 -1.83 -1.76
CA ASP A 64 0.91 -0.48 -1.43
C ASP A 64 -0.61 -0.40 -1.12
N ILE A 65 -1.10 -1.33 -0.30
CA ILE A 65 -2.46 -1.26 0.26
C ILE A 65 -2.54 -0.11 1.27
N LYS A 66 -3.45 0.84 1.00
CA LYS A 66 -3.74 2.03 1.82
C LYS A 66 -5.03 2.69 1.34
N ALA A 67 -5.60 3.60 2.13
CA ALA A 67 -6.89 4.22 1.82
C ALA A 67 -6.91 4.97 0.47
N SER A 68 -5.81 5.61 0.07
CA SER A 68 -5.73 6.31 -1.24
C SER A 68 -5.73 5.36 -2.44
N ASN A 69 -5.43 4.08 -2.23
CA ASN A 69 -5.35 3.05 -3.28
C ASN A 69 -6.57 2.11 -3.26
N ILE A 70 -7.58 2.41 -2.42
CA ILE A 70 -8.90 1.78 -2.49
C ILE A 70 -9.83 2.77 -3.17
N LEU A 71 -10.22 2.47 -4.40
CA LEU A 71 -11.17 3.27 -5.16
C LEU A 71 -12.60 2.76 -4.97
N LEU A 72 -13.57 3.65 -5.09
CA LEU A 72 -14.98 3.38 -4.85
C LEU A 72 -15.79 3.61 -6.11
N ASP A 73 -16.57 2.60 -6.52
CA ASP A 73 -17.51 2.75 -7.63
C ASP A 73 -18.75 3.56 -7.23
N SER A 74 -19.70 3.77 -8.14
CA SER A 74 -20.93 4.54 -7.88
C SER A 74 -21.82 4.00 -6.75
N ARG A 75 -21.62 2.73 -6.35
CA ARG A 75 -22.32 2.07 -5.26
C ARG A 75 -21.46 1.93 -4.00
N PHE A 76 -20.33 2.64 -3.93
CA PHE A 76 -19.36 2.55 -2.84
C PHE A 76 -18.69 1.18 -2.67
N ARG A 77 -18.70 0.34 -3.72
CA ARG A 77 -17.97 -0.92 -3.69
C ARG A 77 -16.49 -0.68 -3.92
N ALA A 78 -15.66 -1.32 -3.10
CA ALA A 78 -14.22 -1.18 -3.11
C ALA A 78 -13.56 -1.87 -4.31
N LYS A 79 -12.57 -1.21 -4.90
CA LYS A 79 -11.65 -1.77 -5.89
C LYS A 79 -10.21 -1.39 -5.53
N ILE A 80 -9.34 -2.39 -5.45
CA ILE A 80 -7.90 -2.17 -5.24
C ILE A 80 -7.31 -1.58 -6.51
N ALA A 81 -6.56 -0.49 -6.38
CA ALA A 81 -5.93 0.23 -7.47
C ALA A 81 -4.43 0.44 -7.20
N ASP A 82 -3.73 0.93 -8.23
CA ASP A 82 -2.29 1.23 -8.23
C ASP A 82 -1.39 0.02 -7.99
N PHE A 83 -1.28 -0.81 -9.03
CA PHE A 83 -0.39 -1.96 -9.09
C PHE A 83 1.06 -1.60 -9.47
N GLY A 84 1.46 -0.32 -9.45
CA GLY A 84 2.79 0.12 -9.91
C GLY A 84 3.95 -0.53 -9.12
N LEU A 85 3.71 -0.88 -7.86
CA LEU A 85 4.68 -1.56 -7.02
C LEU A 85 4.51 -3.08 -7.00
N ALA A 86 3.41 -3.62 -7.53
CA ALA A 86 3.05 -5.02 -7.37
C ALA A 86 4.13 -5.97 -7.90
N ARG A 87 4.24 -7.14 -7.28
CA ARG A 87 5.21 -8.18 -7.67
C ARG A 87 4.52 -9.53 -7.76
N SER A 88 4.80 -10.25 -8.85
CA SER A 88 4.38 -11.63 -9.01
C SER A 88 5.34 -12.55 -8.28
N PHE A 89 4.79 -13.58 -7.66
CA PHE A 89 5.50 -14.59 -6.91
C PHE A 89 5.16 -15.97 -7.47
N HIS A 90 6.18 -16.81 -7.64
CA HIS A 90 6.02 -18.21 -8.04
C HIS A 90 6.15 -19.09 -6.80
N ASP A 91 5.39 -20.19 -6.74
CA ASP A 91 5.19 -20.99 -5.53
C ASP A 91 6.46 -21.68 -5.00
N ASP A 92 7.55 -21.72 -5.77
CA ASP A 92 8.80 -22.40 -5.41
C ASP A 92 9.65 -21.65 -4.36
N LYS A 93 9.22 -20.47 -3.92
CA LYS A 93 9.96 -19.63 -2.96
C LYS A 93 9.09 -19.29 -1.75
N SER A 94 9.71 -19.02 -0.60
CA SER A 94 9.00 -18.58 0.62
C SER A 94 8.85 -17.05 0.73
N HIS A 95 9.72 -16.28 0.06
CA HIS A 95 9.66 -14.82 0.02
C HIS A 95 10.35 -14.24 -1.24
N ILE A 96 10.07 -12.97 -1.56
CA ILE A 96 10.83 -12.17 -2.54
C ILE A 96 11.82 -11.28 -1.79
N SER A 97 13.11 -11.44 -2.06
CA SER A 97 14.11 -10.42 -1.71
C SER A 97 14.03 -9.27 -2.70
N THR A 98 13.62 -8.09 -2.26
CA THR A 98 13.47 -6.91 -3.12
C THR A 98 13.72 -5.62 -2.34
N ALA A 99 14.12 -4.56 -3.04
CA ALA A 99 14.26 -3.24 -2.45
C ALA A 99 12.96 -2.83 -1.71
N LEU A 100 13.12 -2.19 -0.56
CA LEU A 100 11.99 -1.68 0.22
C LEU A 100 11.19 -0.69 -0.66
N ALA A 101 9.90 -0.98 -0.83
CA ALA A 101 8.98 -0.09 -1.52
C ALA A 101 7.57 -0.18 -0.92
N GLY A 102 6.83 0.91 -1.06
CA GLY A 102 5.49 1.11 -0.50
C GLY A 102 5.46 2.32 0.43
N THR A 103 4.34 2.50 1.11
CA THR A 103 4.12 3.67 1.96
C THR A 103 4.55 3.43 3.42
N LEU A 104 5.42 4.30 3.94
CA LEU A 104 5.85 4.26 5.34
C LEU A 104 4.64 4.39 6.30
N GLY A 105 4.64 3.57 7.35
CA GLY A 105 3.52 3.44 8.30
C GLY A 105 2.51 2.35 7.93
N TYR A 106 2.52 1.85 6.69
CA TYR A 106 1.81 0.60 6.34
C TYR A 106 2.75 -0.58 6.18
N MET A 107 4.06 -0.37 6.07
CA MET A 107 5.00 -1.47 5.87
C MET A 107 5.05 -2.39 7.09
N ALA A 108 4.93 -3.69 6.83
CA ALA A 108 5.07 -4.72 7.85
C ALA A 108 6.48 -4.70 8.46
N PRO A 109 6.60 -4.89 9.79
CA PRO A 109 7.88 -4.79 10.50
C PRO A 109 8.92 -5.81 10.02
N GLU A 110 8.50 -7.03 9.71
CA GLU A 110 9.36 -8.07 9.15
C GLU A 110 9.89 -7.70 7.76
N TYR A 111 9.08 -7.01 6.95
CA TYR A 111 9.50 -6.52 5.64
C TYR A 111 10.54 -5.42 5.80
N LEU A 112 10.34 -4.48 6.73
CA LEU A 112 11.31 -3.42 7.04
C LEU A 112 12.64 -3.98 7.58
N ALA A 113 12.57 -4.97 8.46
CA ALA A 113 13.74 -5.52 9.12
C ALA A 113 14.57 -6.44 8.23
N ARG A 114 13.94 -7.22 7.34
CA ARG A 114 14.60 -8.30 6.59
C ARG A 114 14.55 -8.14 5.08
N GLY A 115 13.78 -7.19 4.55
CA GLY A 115 13.55 -7.06 3.10
C GLY A 115 12.81 -8.25 2.46
N GLN A 116 12.28 -9.16 3.29
CA GLN A 116 11.59 -10.37 2.86
C GLN A 116 10.12 -10.04 2.60
N LEU A 117 9.73 -10.01 1.33
CA LEU A 117 8.37 -9.71 0.93
C LEU A 117 7.56 -11.01 0.75
N THR A 118 6.43 -11.08 1.44
CA THR A 118 5.40 -12.14 1.32
C THR A 118 4.02 -11.50 1.23
N GLU A 119 2.99 -12.30 0.95
CA GLU A 119 1.60 -11.82 0.97
C GLU A 119 1.16 -11.31 2.35
N LYS A 120 1.80 -11.78 3.44
CA LYS A 120 1.55 -11.29 4.81
C LYS A 120 1.89 -9.82 4.98
N ALA A 121 2.78 -9.28 4.15
CA ALA A 121 3.06 -7.86 4.12
C ALA A 121 1.84 -7.03 3.66
N ASP A 122 1.00 -7.55 2.75
CA ASP A 122 -0.27 -6.92 2.38
C ASP A 122 -1.33 -7.10 3.46
N VAL A 123 -1.34 -8.26 4.16
CA VAL A 123 -2.26 -8.50 5.29
C VAL A 123 -2.01 -7.51 6.42
N TYR A 124 -0.74 -7.23 6.76
CA TYR A 124 -0.41 -6.19 7.74
C TYR A 124 -0.91 -4.81 7.30
N ARG A 125 -0.68 -4.44 6.04
CA ARG A 125 -1.15 -3.16 5.47
C ARG A 125 -2.67 -3.04 5.53
N PHE A 126 -3.38 -4.14 5.24
CA PHE A 126 -4.82 -4.22 5.38
C PHE A 126 -5.28 -4.03 6.83
N GLY A 127 -4.55 -4.56 7.82
CA GLY A 127 -4.82 -4.29 9.23
C GLY A 127 -4.71 -2.81 9.60
N VAL A 128 -3.69 -2.10 9.09
CA VAL A 128 -3.57 -0.64 9.27
C VAL A 128 -4.74 0.10 8.60
N LEU A 129 -5.08 -0.28 7.36
CA LEU A 129 -6.22 0.28 6.64
C LEU A 129 -7.55 0.06 7.40
N LEU A 130 -7.75 -1.13 7.98
CA LEU A 130 -8.92 -1.44 8.78
C LEU A 130 -9.06 -0.47 9.97
N LEU A 131 -7.96 -0.17 10.66
CA LEU A 131 -7.96 0.82 11.74
C LEU A 131 -8.34 2.22 11.23
N GLU A 132 -7.84 2.64 10.08
CA GLU A 132 -8.21 3.94 9.48
C GLU A 132 -9.71 3.99 9.13
N ILE A 133 -10.26 2.91 8.57
CA ILE A 133 -11.68 2.82 8.21
C ILE A 133 -12.57 2.87 9.45
N VAL A 134 -12.23 2.11 10.50
CA VAL A 134 -13.05 2.04 11.72
C VAL A 134 -12.96 3.32 12.54
N THR A 135 -11.78 3.93 12.63
CA THR A 135 -11.58 5.12 13.46
C THR A 135 -11.89 6.43 12.73
N GLY A 136 -11.87 6.43 11.40
CA GLY A 136 -11.89 7.66 10.61
C GLY A 136 -10.68 8.58 10.87
N ARG A 137 -9.60 8.04 11.45
CA ARG A 137 -8.39 8.79 11.77
C ARG A 137 -7.28 8.34 10.86
N GLN A 138 -6.56 9.31 10.31
CA GLN A 138 -5.34 9.02 9.58
C GLN A 138 -4.30 8.44 10.55
N ARG A 139 -3.52 7.45 10.09
CA ARG A 139 -2.45 6.86 10.89
C ARG A 139 -1.53 7.94 11.51
N VAL A 140 -1.21 7.79 12.79
CA VAL A 140 -0.27 8.66 13.51
C VAL A 140 1.13 8.38 12.97
N GLY A 141 1.64 9.26 12.11
CA GLY A 141 2.89 9.05 11.37
C GLY A 141 2.98 9.81 10.05
N ALA A 142 1.90 10.43 9.59
CA ALA A 142 2.03 11.60 8.74
C ALA A 142 2.63 12.72 9.60
N LEU A 143 3.96 12.74 9.72
CA LEU A 143 4.68 13.98 9.90
C LEU A 143 4.21 14.86 8.75
N SER A 144 3.18 15.67 9.01
CA SER A 144 2.98 16.87 8.24
C SER A 144 4.32 17.60 8.34
N THR A 145 5.03 17.68 7.23
CA THR A 145 6.11 18.64 7.07
C THR A 145 5.48 20.01 7.08
N ARG A 146 5.02 20.46 8.25
CA ARG A 146 4.89 21.86 8.57
C ARG A 146 6.16 22.23 9.33
N GLY A 147 7.17 22.61 8.55
CA GLY A 147 8.30 23.42 8.97
C GLY A 147 9.19 22.86 10.09
N SER A 148 10.25 22.15 9.71
CA SER A 148 11.62 22.36 10.22
C SER A 148 12.51 21.29 9.61
N GLY A 149 13.53 21.71 8.85
CA GLY A 149 14.49 20.82 8.22
C GLY A 149 15.28 20.03 9.26
N GLY A 150 15.06 18.71 9.28
CA GLY A 150 15.90 17.75 9.98
C GLY A 150 16.15 16.56 9.06
N ASN A 151 17.33 16.51 8.47
CA ASN A 151 17.74 15.51 7.50
C ASN A 151 17.86 14.13 8.18
N ILE A 152 16.91 13.21 7.95
CA ILE A 152 16.92 11.84 8.52
C ILE A 152 17.98 10.95 7.83
N ARG A 153 18.65 11.43 6.77
CA ARG A 153 19.69 10.69 6.03
C ARG A 153 21.01 10.48 6.80
N SER A 154 21.19 10.98 8.02
CA SER A 154 22.46 10.84 8.76
C SER A 154 22.53 9.67 9.75
N LYS A 155 21.51 8.81 9.89
CA LYS A 155 21.51 7.73 10.89
C LYS A 155 21.64 6.29 10.35
N PHE A 156 21.85 6.10 9.05
CA PHE A 156 22.09 4.77 8.45
C PHE A 156 23.31 4.76 7.54
N SER A 157 24.47 5.14 8.08
CA SER A 157 25.77 4.84 7.48
C SER A 157 26.77 4.58 8.60
N VAL A 158 26.90 3.30 9.03
CA VAL A 158 28.02 2.60 9.71
C VAL A 158 27.43 1.19 9.99
N ALA A 159 27.96 0.02 9.60
CA ALA A 159 29.26 -0.39 9.09
C ALA A 159 29.10 -1.63 8.18
N GLU A 160 29.82 -1.65 7.06
CA GLU A 160 30.43 -2.86 6.53
C GLU A 160 31.94 -2.57 6.44
N GLN A 161 32.74 -3.35 7.16
CA GLN A 161 34.17 -3.49 6.94
C GLN A 161 34.44 -4.99 6.83
N PRO A 162 34.99 -5.50 5.72
CA PRO A 162 35.40 -6.89 5.62
C PRO A 162 36.69 -7.11 6.43
N HIS A 163 36.71 -8.17 7.22
CA HIS A 163 37.91 -8.68 7.91
C HIS A 163 38.99 -9.07 6.90
N PRO A 164 40.28 -8.74 7.12
CA PRO A 164 41.37 -9.31 6.35
C PRO A 164 41.66 -10.75 6.82
N SER A 165 41.71 -11.67 5.88
CA SER A 165 42.18 -13.05 6.09
C SER A 165 43.68 -13.03 6.42
N MET A 166 44.08 -13.81 7.43
CA MET A 166 45.45 -14.31 7.58
C MET A 166 45.64 -15.55 6.73
#